data_AF-A0A3C1S4J0-F1
#
_entry.id   AF-A0A3C1S4J0-F1
#
_cell.length_a   1.000
_cell.length_b   1.000
_cell.length_c   1.000
_cell.angle_alpha   90.00
_cell.angle_beta   90.00
_cell.angle_gamma   90.00
#
_symmetry.space_group_name_H-M   'P 1'
#
loop_
_entity.id
_entity.type
_entity.pdbx_description
1 polymer ?
#
loop_
_entity_poly.entity_id
_entity_poly.type
_entity_poly.pdbx_seq_one_letter_code
_entity_poly.pdbx_strand_id
1 'polypeptide(L)'
;MHKYFSGLSGCPWCDTESKAGLLFFIGISETTKKTIFNIAVVWQKIMSVPSPGDAPFIDPTQFKATPKPLGFIDTIALIFCVTDFAEKQAREATLNHAEDKWKMMKQRWVREAGDGLFNDGHFTEKLKELEQLKIQYETLNVQYAQEKQKLLSANRERQLYRFLDNFFIAKHKIPNIGEVRKATLASFGIETAADIDLNKILKINGFGKSLANDLVQWRKSFEKKFIFDVSKGIDPKDLAALNRKFHRIEAQIENKLLSGPEILNQIRIDMIHKRQSLRAEVEAAAKSLAQARADMSVF
;
A
#
# COMPACT_ATOMS: atom_id res chain seq x y z
N MET A 1 -27.17 2.21 16.20
CA MET A 1 -28.25 2.83 17.01
C MET A 1 -27.76 4.20 17.46
N HIS A 2 -28.40 5.28 17.01
CA HIS A 2 -28.03 6.64 17.42
C HIS A 2 -28.55 6.94 18.83
N LYS A 3 -27.67 7.46 19.70
CA LYS A 3 -28.05 7.98 21.00
C LYS A 3 -28.40 9.46 20.83
N TYR A 4 -29.63 9.84 21.15
CA TYR A 4 -30.11 11.22 21.08
C TYR A 4 -30.94 11.56 22.31
N PHE A 5 -31.21 12.85 22.51
CA PHE A 5 -31.97 13.35 23.64
C PHE A 5 -33.42 12.83 23.59
N SER A 6 -33.89 12.20 24.67
CA SER A 6 -35.19 11.50 24.72
C SER A 6 -36.42 12.42 24.67
N GLY A 7 -36.24 13.75 24.75
CA GLY A 7 -37.32 14.73 24.59
C GLY A 7 -37.70 15.03 23.13
N LEU A 8 -37.05 14.39 22.15
CA LEU A 8 -37.38 14.53 20.73
C LEU A 8 -38.28 13.37 20.28
N SER A 9 -39.23 13.65 19.40
CA SER A 9 -40.20 12.68 18.86
C SER A 9 -39.59 11.64 17.90
N GLY A 10 -38.33 11.81 17.51
CA GLY A 10 -37.61 10.89 16.63
C GLY A 10 -36.12 11.24 16.55
N CYS A 11 -35.33 10.32 15.99
CA CYS A 11 -33.88 10.51 15.84
C CYS A 11 -33.57 11.53 14.73
N PRO A 12 -33.02 12.72 15.05
CA PRO A 12 -32.77 13.78 14.06
C PRO A 12 -31.73 13.35 13.00
N TRP A 13 -30.81 12.48 13.42
CA TRP A 13 -29.75 11.97 12.56
C TRP A 13 -30.31 11.00 11.51
N CYS A 14 -31.29 10.17 11.86
CA CYS A 14 -31.93 9.28 10.89
C CYS A 14 -32.72 10.06 9.82
N ASP A 15 -33.42 11.14 10.21
CA ASP A 15 -34.12 12.00 9.27
C ASP A 15 -33.15 12.66 8.29
N THR A 16 -32.01 13.15 8.79
CA THR A 16 -30.97 13.78 7.98
C THR A 16 -30.30 12.78 7.03
N GLU A 17 -29.96 11.58 7.50
CA GLU A 17 -29.37 10.53 6.65
C GLU A 17 -30.32 10.09 5.53
N SER A 18 -31.64 10.00 5.81
CA SER A 18 -32.63 9.66 4.80
C SER A 18 -32.76 10.73 3.70
N LYS A 19 -32.69 12.01 4.09
CA LYS A 19 -32.81 13.16 3.16
C LYS A 19 -31.53 13.39 2.35
N ALA A 20 -30.38 13.16 2.96
CA ALA A 20 -29.08 13.36 2.31
C ALA A 20 -28.64 12.16 1.46
N GLY A 21 -29.25 10.98 1.65
CA GLY A 21 -28.84 9.75 0.96
C GLY A 21 -27.43 9.27 1.32
N LEU A 22 -26.90 9.72 2.45
CA LEU A 22 -25.53 9.46 2.92
C LEU A 22 -25.59 9.01 4.39
N LEU A 23 -24.85 7.95 4.73
CA LEU A 23 -24.67 7.51 6.12
C LEU A 23 -23.55 8.33 6.77
N PHE A 24 -23.91 9.26 7.65
CA PHE A 24 -22.96 10.15 8.31
C PHE A 24 -22.26 9.48 9.49
N PHE A 25 -22.89 8.47 10.09
CA PHE A 25 -22.35 7.75 11.23
C PHE A 25 -22.28 6.26 10.91
N ILE A 26 -21.13 5.83 10.38
CA ILE A 26 -20.77 4.41 10.33
C ILE A 26 -20.49 3.97 11.77
N GLY A 27 -21.55 3.56 12.47
CA GLY A 27 -21.40 2.90 13.76
C GLY A 27 -20.57 1.64 13.57
N ILE A 28 -19.51 1.47 14.36
CA ILE A 28 -18.86 0.18 14.52
C ILE A 28 -19.92 -0.72 15.12
N SER A 29 -20.63 -1.46 14.28
CA SER A 29 -21.57 -2.45 14.73
C SER A 29 -20.75 -3.58 15.33
N GLU A 30 -20.74 -3.69 16.66
CA GLU A 30 -20.56 -4.98 17.33
C GLU A 30 -21.76 -5.86 16.96
N THR A 31 -21.81 -6.32 15.70
CA THR A 31 -22.69 -7.43 15.35
C THR A 31 -22.12 -8.67 16.00
N THR A 32 -22.75 -9.08 17.09
CA THR A 32 -22.80 -10.45 17.62
C THR A 32 -23.30 -11.40 16.54
N LYS A 33 -22.39 -11.74 15.63
CA LYS A 33 -22.21 -12.95 14.84
C LYS A 33 -20.93 -12.66 14.08
N LYS A 34 -19.78 -12.98 14.69
CA LYS A 34 -18.53 -13.12 13.96
C LYS A 34 -18.80 -14.21 12.93
N THR A 35 -19.28 -13.84 11.73
CA THR A 35 -19.11 -14.68 10.55
C THR A 35 -17.62 -14.94 10.54
N ILE A 36 -17.23 -16.15 10.93
CA ILE A 36 -15.83 -16.55 11.08
C ILE A 36 -15.18 -16.17 9.75
N PHE A 37 -14.25 -15.21 9.78
CA PHE A 37 -13.51 -14.84 8.59
C PHE A 37 -12.85 -16.12 8.09
N ASN A 38 -13.26 -16.55 6.90
CA ASN A 38 -12.77 -17.76 6.29
C ASN A 38 -11.99 -17.36 5.04
N ILE A 39 -10.66 -17.38 5.19
CA ILE A 39 -9.72 -16.98 4.14
C ILE A 39 -9.97 -17.76 2.84
N ALA A 40 -10.33 -19.05 2.91
CA ALA A 40 -10.57 -19.85 1.72
C ALA A 40 -11.81 -19.37 0.96
N VAL A 41 -12.91 -19.09 1.66
CA VAL A 41 -14.15 -18.57 1.06
C VAL A 41 -13.93 -17.18 0.46
N VAL A 42 -13.22 -16.30 1.18
CA VAL A 42 -12.90 -14.95 0.69
C VAL A 42 -11.99 -15.02 -0.54
N TRP A 43 -10.96 -15.87 -0.49
CA TRP A 43 -10.06 -16.06 -1.62
C TRP A 43 -10.77 -16.63 -2.85
N GLN A 44 -11.71 -17.56 -2.68
CA GLN A 44 -12.54 -18.03 -3.79
C GLN A 44 -13.36 -16.91 -4.43
N LYS A 45 -13.93 -15.99 -3.63
CA LYS A 45 -14.63 -14.82 -4.17
C LYS A 45 -13.69 -13.90 -4.95
N ILE A 46 -12.48 -13.66 -4.45
CA ILE A 46 -11.45 -12.86 -5.14
C ILE A 46 -11.13 -13.50 -6.51
N MET A 47 -10.85 -14.79 -6.53
CA MET A 47 -10.51 -15.52 -7.77
C MET A 47 -11.69 -15.68 -8.74
N SER A 48 -12.93 -15.52 -8.27
CA SER A 48 -14.12 -15.58 -9.12
C SER A 48 -14.35 -14.32 -9.95
N VAL A 49 -13.66 -13.21 -9.63
CA VAL A 49 -13.74 -11.99 -10.44
C VAL A 49 -12.92 -12.19 -11.71
N PRO A 50 -13.54 -12.16 -12.90
CA PRO A 50 -12.81 -12.41 -14.14
C PRO A 50 -11.89 -11.24 -14.46
N SER A 51 -10.63 -11.54 -14.83
CA SER A 51 -9.73 -10.52 -15.38
C SER A 51 -10.29 -10.02 -16.71
N PRO A 52 -10.24 -8.70 -16.97
CA PRO A 52 -10.58 -8.15 -18.28
C PRO A 52 -9.56 -8.53 -19.36
N GLY A 53 -8.39 -9.07 -18.99
CA GLY A 53 -7.34 -9.52 -19.91
C GLY A 53 -6.67 -8.39 -20.69
N ASP A 54 -5.92 -8.75 -21.73
CA ASP A 54 -5.30 -7.77 -22.62
C ASP A 54 -6.33 -6.98 -23.43
N ALA A 55 -5.93 -5.77 -23.83
CA ALA A 55 -6.73 -4.98 -24.76
C ALA A 55 -6.78 -5.71 -26.11
N PRO A 56 -7.96 -5.93 -26.72
CA PRO A 56 -8.07 -6.61 -28.01
C PRO A 56 -7.17 -5.94 -29.06
N PHE A 57 -6.39 -6.75 -29.78
CA PHE A 57 -5.54 -6.23 -30.84
C PHE A 57 -6.39 -5.72 -32.01
N ILE A 58 -6.15 -4.47 -32.43
CA ILE A 58 -6.75 -3.88 -33.63
C ILE A 58 -5.69 -3.93 -34.72
N ASP A 59 -6.00 -4.62 -35.82
CA ASP A 59 -5.11 -4.78 -36.96
C ASP A 59 -5.46 -3.77 -38.07
N PRO A 60 -4.57 -2.82 -38.40
CA PRO A 60 -4.80 -1.87 -39.49
C PRO A 60 -5.06 -2.54 -40.84
N THR A 61 -4.52 -3.74 -41.08
CA THR A 61 -4.66 -4.43 -42.38
C THR A 61 -6.07 -4.97 -42.64
N GLN A 62 -6.89 -5.10 -41.59
CA GLN A 62 -8.28 -5.56 -41.72
C GLN A 62 -9.20 -4.48 -42.32
N PHE A 63 -8.78 -3.21 -42.30
CA PHE A 63 -9.57 -2.12 -42.87
C PHE A 63 -9.29 -2.02 -44.38
N LYS A 64 -10.30 -2.34 -45.19
CA LYS A 64 -10.24 -2.14 -46.63
C LYS A 64 -10.19 -0.65 -46.94
N ALA A 65 -9.20 -0.23 -47.71
CA ALA A 65 -9.04 1.13 -48.21
C ALA A 65 -8.89 1.10 -49.73
N THR A 66 -9.46 2.09 -50.40
CA THR A 66 -9.30 2.29 -51.84
C THR A 66 -8.36 3.47 -52.07
N PRO A 67 -7.27 3.32 -52.85
CA PRO A 67 -6.33 4.40 -53.05
C PRO A 67 -7.00 5.62 -53.70
N LYS A 68 -6.64 6.81 -53.24
CA LYS A 68 -7.05 8.05 -53.89
C LYS A 68 -6.41 8.14 -55.29
N PRO A 69 -7.19 8.50 -56.33
CA PRO A 69 -6.65 8.63 -57.68
C PRO A 69 -5.55 9.69 -57.71
N LEU A 70 -4.55 9.50 -58.57
CA LEU A 70 -3.58 10.54 -58.89
C LEU A 70 -4.32 11.64 -59.64
N GLY A 71 -4.23 12.89 -59.17
CA GLY A 71 -4.89 14.02 -59.84
C GLY A 71 -4.30 14.23 -61.24
N PHE A 72 -5.04 13.84 -62.28
CA PHE A 72 -4.67 14.17 -63.67
C PHE A 72 -4.94 15.65 -63.91
N ILE A 73 -3.88 16.45 -64.04
CA ILE A 73 -3.94 17.78 -64.65
C ILE A 73 -3.55 17.61 -66.12
N ASP A 74 -4.52 17.85 -67.01
CA ASP A 74 -4.50 17.55 -68.45
C ASP A 74 -3.56 18.42 -69.31
N THR A 75 -2.39 18.85 -68.81
CA THR A 75 -1.50 19.74 -69.58
C THR A 75 -0.01 19.37 -69.51
N ILE A 76 0.47 18.82 -70.64
CA ILE A 76 1.82 18.85 -71.22
C ILE A 76 2.99 18.28 -70.36
N ALA A 77 3.67 17.30 -70.95
CA ALA A 77 4.60 16.31 -70.39
C ALA A 77 5.85 16.81 -69.61
N LEU A 78 6.04 18.10 -69.35
CA LEU A 78 7.13 18.60 -68.48
C LEU A 78 6.68 18.81 -67.03
N ILE A 79 5.36 18.91 -66.78
CA ILE A 79 4.78 19.07 -65.44
C ILE A 79 4.63 17.72 -64.72
N PHE A 80 4.47 16.63 -65.48
CA PHE A 80 4.21 15.27 -64.96
C PHE A 80 5.26 14.78 -63.94
N CYS A 81 6.56 14.97 -64.16
CA CYS A 81 7.58 14.48 -63.22
C CYS A 81 7.63 15.26 -61.90
N VAL A 82 7.35 16.58 -61.93
CA VAL A 82 7.39 17.44 -60.73
C VAL A 82 6.12 17.23 -59.88
N THR A 83 4.97 17.02 -60.52
CA THR A 83 3.72 16.70 -59.83
C THR A 83 3.74 15.31 -59.23
N ASP A 84 4.36 14.33 -59.89
CA ASP A 84 4.45 12.95 -59.42
C ASP A 84 5.41 12.80 -58.22
N PHE A 85 6.55 13.49 -58.26
CA PHE A 85 7.48 13.54 -57.11
C PHE A 85 6.88 14.27 -55.91
N ALA A 86 6.24 15.42 -56.12
CA ALA A 86 5.60 16.18 -55.04
C ALA A 86 4.40 15.42 -54.44
N GLU A 87 3.58 14.77 -55.26
CA GLU A 87 2.47 13.93 -54.81
C GLU A 87 2.97 12.71 -54.03
N LYS A 88 4.00 12.02 -54.53
CA LYS A 88 4.64 10.91 -53.82
C LYS A 88 5.17 11.36 -52.47
N GLN A 89 5.88 12.50 -52.41
CA GLN A 89 6.38 13.06 -51.16
C GLN A 89 5.25 13.43 -50.18
N ALA A 90 4.13 13.97 -50.67
CA ALA A 90 2.96 14.29 -49.85
C ALA A 90 2.28 13.02 -49.29
N ARG A 91 2.15 11.96 -50.10
CA ARG A 91 1.62 10.66 -49.64
C ARG A 91 2.56 9.97 -48.66
N GLU A 92 3.88 10.04 -48.88
CA GLU A 92 4.89 9.54 -47.95
C GLU A 92 4.84 10.28 -46.60
N ALA A 93 4.73 11.61 -46.61
CA ALA A 93 4.55 12.40 -45.40
C ALA A 93 3.25 12.03 -44.66
N THR A 94 2.16 11.80 -45.40
CA THR A 94 0.88 11.35 -44.84
C THR A 94 0.98 9.96 -44.21
N LEU A 95 1.69 9.03 -44.87
CA LEU A 95 1.95 7.69 -44.35
C LEU A 95 2.74 7.74 -43.05
N ASN A 96 3.85 8.49 -43.02
CA ASN A 96 4.68 8.67 -41.83
C ASN A 96 3.85 9.24 -40.66
N HIS A 97 3.04 10.28 -40.92
CA HIS A 97 2.16 10.85 -39.91
C HIS A 97 1.10 9.86 -39.41
N ALA A 98 0.51 9.06 -40.31
CA ALA A 98 -0.47 8.04 -39.95
C ALA A 98 0.16 6.90 -39.13
N GLU A 99 1.42 6.53 -39.42
CA GLU A 99 2.18 5.54 -38.65
C GLU A 99 2.50 6.02 -37.25
N ASP A 100 2.95 7.27 -37.09
CA ASP A 100 3.20 7.87 -35.78
C ASP A 100 1.92 7.96 -34.95
N LYS A 101 0.83 8.42 -35.56
CA LYS A 101 -0.49 8.49 -34.90
C LYS A 101 -0.99 7.11 -34.48
N TRP A 102 -0.87 6.11 -35.35
CA TRP A 102 -1.22 4.73 -35.03
C TRP A 102 -0.38 4.19 -33.87
N LYS A 103 0.94 4.39 -33.90
CA LYS A 103 1.85 3.96 -32.83
C LYS A 103 1.48 4.58 -31.49
N MET A 104 1.22 5.89 -31.47
CA MET A 104 0.78 6.61 -30.27
C MET A 104 -0.55 6.05 -29.74
N MET A 105 -1.55 5.88 -30.61
CA MET A 105 -2.86 5.35 -30.21
C MET A 105 -2.79 3.90 -29.75
N LYS A 106 -1.99 3.06 -30.42
CA LYS A 106 -1.74 1.67 -30.00
C LYS A 106 -1.09 1.60 -28.62
N GLN A 107 -0.09 2.44 -28.34
CA GLN A 107 0.55 2.51 -27.03
C GLN A 107 -0.44 2.96 -25.94
N ARG A 108 -1.26 3.96 -26.23
CA ARG A 108 -2.31 4.44 -25.33
C ARG A 108 -3.36 3.36 -25.05
N TRP A 109 -3.81 2.66 -26.09
CA TRP A 109 -4.76 1.55 -26.02
C TRP A 109 -4.26 0.43 -25.12
N VAL A 110 -3.02 -0.01 -25.34
CA VAL A 110 -2.40 -1.07 -24.54
C VAL A 110 -2.26 -0.67 -23.08
N ARG A 111 -1.85 0.58 -22.81
CA ARG A 111 -1.62 1.09 -21.46
C ARG A 111 -2.90 1.34 -20.67
N GLU A 112 -3.88 1.99 -21.28
CA GLU A 112 -5.08 2.45 -20.59
C GLU A 112 -6.22 1.42 -20.62
N ALA A 113 -6.21 0.49 -21.58
CA ALA A 113 -7.28 -0.48 -21.80
C ALA A 113 -6.82 -1.95 -21.63
N GLY A 114 -5.53 -2.22 -21.43
CA GLY A 114 -4.97 -3.56 -21.24
C GLY A 114 -4.62 -3.88 -19.78
N ASP A 115 -4.68 -5.16 -19.42
CA ASP A 115 -4.24 -5.71 -18.12
C ASP A 115 -2.99 -6.61 -18.25
N GLY A 116 -2.26 -6.48 -19.37
CA GLY A 116 -1.29 -7.48 -19.81
C GLY A 116 -0.06 -7.68 -18.93
N LEU A 117 0.53 -8.88 -19.01
CA LEU A 117 1.74 -9.32 -18.30
C LEU A 117 2.98 -8.40 -18.43
N PHE A 118 3.01 -7.52 -19.43
CA PHE A 118 4.11 -6.59 -19.70
C PHE A 118 3.78 -5.13 -19.38
N ASN A 119 2.57 -4.85 -18.92
CA ASN A 119 2.17 -3.54 -18.39
C ASN A 119 1.80 -3.74 -16.92
N ASP A 120 2.04 -2.75 -16.07
CA ASP A 120 1.57 -2.77 -14.67
C ASP A 120 0.03 -2.63 -14.66
N GLY A 121 -0.67 -3.68 -15.09
CA GLY A 121 -2.12 -3.72 -15.23
C GLY A 121 -2.77 -3.60 -13.86
N HIS A 122 -3.67 -2.63 -13.70
CA HIS A 122 -4.28 -2.30 -12.42
C HIS A 122 -4.99 -3.51 -11.77
N PHE A 123 -5.57 -4.42 -12.56
CA PHE A 123 -6.23 -5.60 -12.03
C PHE A 123 -5.21 -6.65 -11.57
N THR A 124 -4.21 -6.94 -12.40
CA THR A 124 -3.12 -7.86 -12.04
C THR A 124 -2.33 -7.38 -10.82
N GLU A 125 -2.01 -6.09 -10.74
CA GLU A 125 -1.34 -5.48 -9.59
C GLU A 125 -2.20 -5.62 -8.32
N LYS A 126 -3.50 -5.34 -8.41
CA LYS A 126 -4.41 -5.48 -7.27
C LYS A 126 -4.54 -6.92 -6.82
N LEU A 127 -4.61 -7.87 -7.74
CA LEU A 127 -4.65 -9.30 -7.42
C LEU A 127 -3.37 -9.75 -6.71
N LYS A 128 -2.20 -9.27 -7.16
CA LYS A 128 -0.90 -9.51 -6.51
C LYS A 128 -0.85 -8.91 -5.09
N GLU A 129 -1.36 -7.71 -4.88
CA GLU A 129 -1.48 -7.13 -3.52
C GLU A 129 -2.34 -8.03 -2.61
N LEU A 130 -3.49 -8.50 -3.11
CA LEU A 130 -4.38 -9.39 -2.36
C LEU A 130 -3.73 -10.75 -2.07
N GLU A 131 -2.93 -11.30 -3.00
CA GLU A 131 -2.15 -12.51 -2.78
C GLU A 131 -1.09 -12.32 -1.69
N GLN A 132 -0.37 -11.20 -1.71
CA GLN A 132 0.59 -10.86 -0.66
C GLN A 132 -0.09 -10.74 0.71
N LEU A 133 -1.28 -10.14 0.77
CA LEU A 133 -2.07 -10.06 2.00
C LEU A 133 -2.54 -11.43 2.49
N LYS A 134 -2.93 -12.34 1.58
CA LYS A 134 -3.26 -13.73 1.92
C LYS A 134 -2.06 -14.45 2.55
N ILE A 135 -0.87 -14.33 1.94
CA ILE A 135 0.36 -14.93 2.49
C ILE A 135 0.70 -14.35 3.86
N GLN A 136 0.55 -13.03 4.03
CA GLN A 136 0.74 -12.38 5.33
C GLN A 136 -0.24 -12.89 6.39
N TYR A 137 -1.52 -13.07 6.04
CA TYR A 137 -2.52 -13.64 6.94
C TYR A 137 -2.16 -15.09 7.35
N GLU A 138 -1.79 -15.93 6.37
CA GLU A 138 -1.45 -17.34 6.59
C GLU A 138 -0.19 -17.54 7.44
N THR A 139 0.74 -16.58 7.41
CA THR A 139 1.99 -16.61 8.21
C THR A 139 1.89 -15.87 9.55
N LEU A 140 0.75 -15.22 9.83
CA LEU A 140 0.59 -14.36 11.00
C LEU A 140 0.71 -15.11 12.33
N ASN A 141 0.25 -16.36 12.38
CA ASN A 141 0.38 -17.24 13.54
C ASN A 141 1.85 -17.57 13.87
N VAL A 142 2.66 -17.83 12.84
CA VAL A 142 4.10 -18.10 12.99
C VAL A 142 4.81 -16.84 13.50
N GLN A 143 4.50 -15.68 12.91
CA GLN A 143 5.04 -14.40 13.37
C GLN A 143 4.67 -14.10 14.82
N TYR A 144 3.41 -14.34 15.21
CA TYR A 144 2.96 -14.19 16.59
C TYR A 144 3.73 -15.14 17.54
N ALA A 145 3.89 -16.41 17.16
CA ALA A 145 4.65 -17.38 17.96
C ALA A 145 6.12 -16.97 18.12
N GLN A 146 6.76 -16.48 17.06
CA GLN A 146 8.14 -15.98 17.10
C GLN A 146 8.28 -14.76 18.01
N GLU A 147 7.40 -13.77 17.90
CA GLU A 147 7.42 -12.58 18.75
C GLU A 147 7.12 -12.91 20.22
N LYS A 148 6.18 -13.84 20.46
CA LYS A 148 5.92 -14.37 21.81
C LYS A 148 7.14 -15.08 22.37
N GLN A 149 7.86 -15.86 21.56
CA GLN A 149 9.09 -16.51 21.97
C GLN A 149 10.19 -15.50 22.32
N LYS A 150 10.30 -14.38 21.58
CA LYS A 150 11.22 -13.28 21.93
C LYS A 150 10.88 -12.66 23.29
N LEU A 151 9.60 -12.50 23.61
CA LEU A 151 9.18 -12.04 24.95
C LEU A 151 9.58 -13.04 26.04
N LEU A 152 9.48 -14.34 25.77
CA LEU A 152 9.93 -15.39 26.69
C LEU A 152 11.45 -15.36 26.89
N SER A 153 12.23 -15.27 25.82
CA SER A 153 13.69 -15.24 25.92
C SER A 153 14.21 -13.98 26.62
N ALA A 154 13.52 -12.85 26.44
CA ALA A 154 13.85 -11.58 27.10
C ALA A 154 13.22 -11.43 28.51
N ASN A 155 12.50 -12.44 29.00
CA ASN A 155 11.69 -12.32 30.22
C ASN A 155 12.53 -12.00 31.47
N ARG A 156 13.67 -12.69 31.63
CA ARG A 156 14.58 -12.44 32.76
C ARG A 156 15.07 -10.99 32.79
N GLU A 157 15.47 -10.46 31.64
CA GLU A 157 15.96 -9.09 31.50
C GLU A 157 14.86 -8.07 31.80
N ARG A 158 13.63 -8.32 31.34
CA ARG A 158 12.46 -7.47 31.65
C ARG A 158 12.10 -7.47 33.13
N GLN A 159 12.10 -8.64 33.76
CA GLN A 159 11.87 -8.74 35.22
C GLN A 159 12.97 -8.01 35.99
N LEU A 160 14.22 -8.14 35.57
CA LEU A 160 15.34 -7.43 36.18
C LEU A 160 15.17 -5.90 36.02
N TYR A 161 14.85 -5.43 34.81
CA TYR A 161 14.63 -4.01 34.54
C TYR A 161 13.56 -3.44 35.48
N ARG A 162 12.40 -4.08 35.59
CA ARG A 162 11.31 -3.65 36.48
C ARG A 162 11.68 -3.72 37.94
N PHE A 163 12.47 -4.72 38.34
CA PHE A 163 12.99 -4.79 39.69
C PHE A 163 13.88 -3.57 39.99
N LEU A 164 14.80 -3.25 39.10
CA LEU A 164 15.70 -2.09 39.21
C LEU A 164 14.96 -0.74 39.14
N ASP A 165 13.85 -0.67 38.41
CA ASP A 165 13.03 0.54 38.21
C ASP A 165 12.40 1.05 39.53
N ASN A 166 12.24 0.17 40.52
CA ASN A 166 11.76 0.58 41.85
C ASN A 166 12.80 1.33 42.67
N PHE A 167 14.08 1.33 42.28
CA PHE A 167 15.18 1.94 43.03
C PHE A 167 15.57 3.30 42.46
N PHE A 168 14.90 4.35 42.94
CA PHE A 168 15.15 5.73 42.53
C PHE A 168 16.49 6.26 43.04
N ILE A 169 17.29 6.84 42.15
CA ILE A 169 18.58 7.47 42.45
C ILE A 169 18.43 8.59 43.50
N ALA A 170 17.35 9.38 43.39
CA ALA A 170 17.03 10.46 44.33
C ALA A 170 17.00 9.99 45.79
N LYS A 171 16.41 8.81 46.05
CA LYS A 171 16.14 8.29 47.39
C LYS A 171 17.33 7.56 48.02
N HIS A 172 18.40 7.30 47.28
CA HIS A 172 19.52 6.52 47.76
C HIS A 172 20.78 7.37 47.94
N LYS A 173 21.61 6.97 48.90
CA LYS A 173 22.97 7.51 49.07
C LYS A 173 23.91 6.71 48.17
N ILE A 174 24.45 7.36 47.16
CA ILE A 174 25.38 6.76 46.20
C ILE A 174 26.74 7.43 46.39
N PRO A 175 27.85 6.67 46.49
CA PRO A 175 29.18 7.24 46.63
C PRO A 175 29.45 8.29 45.56
N ASN A 176 29.99 9.44 45.98
CA ASN A 176 30.36 10.55 45.09
C ASN A 176 29.22 11.14 44.23
N ILE A 177 27.95 10.81 44.49
CA ILE A 177 26.80 11.37 43.76
C ILE A 177 25.93 12.16 44.75
N GLY A 178 26.22 13.46 44.85
CA GLY A 178 25.42 14.43 45.64
C GLY A 178 24.22 14.97 44.85
N GLU A 179 23.41 15.80 45.52
CA GLU A 179 22.11 16.28 44.99
C GLU A 179 22.20 16.99 43.64
N VAL A 180 23.23 17.81 43.41
CA VAL A 180 23.43 18.48 42.10
C VAL A 180 23.61 17.45 40.98
N ARG A 181 24.40 16.40 41.21
CA ARG A 181 24.64 15.33 40.22
C ARG A 181 23.38 14.49 40.00
N LYS A 182 22.61 14.22 41.06
CA LYS A 182 21.31 13.53 40.94
C LYS A 182 20.33 14.33 40.09
N ALA A 183 20.24 15.65 40.31
CA ALA A 183 19.39 16.53 39.53
C ALA A 183 19.81 16.55 38.06
N THR A 184 21.13 16.60 37.78
CA THR A 184 21.63 16.47 36.40
C THR A 184 21.21 15.14 35.78
N LEU A 185 21.41 14.01 36.46
CA LEU A 185 21.00 12.69 35.95
C LEU A 185 19.50 12.63 35.63
N ALA A 186 18.65 13.14 36.52
CA ALA A 186 17.21 13.20 36.31
C ALA A 186 16.83 14.02 35.07
N SER A 187 17.48 15.17 34.83
CA SER A 187 17.27 15.97 33.62
C SER A 187 17.65 15.24 32.31
N PHE A 188 18.50 14.22 32.38
CA PHE A 188 18.83 13.33 31.25
C PHE A 188 17.96 12.05 31.22
N GLY A 189 16.93 11.96 32.06
CA GLY A 189 16.02 10.81 32.16
C GLY A 189 16.64 9.59 32.86
N ILE A 190 17.70 9.78 33.65
CA ILE A 190 18.32 8.73 34.45
C ILE A 190 17.84 8.91 35.89
N GLU A 191 16.71 8.29 36.22
CA GLU A 191 16.04 8.49 37.51
C GLU A 191 16.13 7.25 38.42
N THR A 192 16.20 6.07 37.84
CA THR A 192 16.19 4.79 38.57
C THR A 192 17.45 3.98 38.31
N ALA A 193 17.64 2.91 39.08
CA ALA A 193 18.72 1.97 38.81
C ALA A 193 18.56 1.28 37.44
N ALA A 194 17.35 1.17 36.90
CA ALA A 194 17.11 0.56 35.58
C ALA A 194 17.64 1.41 34.42
N ASP A 195 17.72 2.74 34.60
CA ASP A 195 18.11 3.69 33.56
C ASP A 195 19.63 3.88 33.45
N ILE A 196 20.38 3.35 34.43
CA ILE A 196 21.84 3.46 34.48
C ILE A 196 22.44 2.65 33.33
N ASP A 197 22.99 3.36 32.35
CA ASP A 197 23.79 2.82 31.25
C ASP A 197 25.13 3.55 31.18
N LEU A 198 26.23 2.78 31.12
CA LEU A 198 27.58 3.31 31.17
C LEU A 198 27.84 4.30 30.01
N ASN A 199 27.42 3.96 28.80
CA ASN A 199 27.67 4.77 27.61
C ASN A 199 26.82 6.03 27.59
N LYS A 200 25.59 6.00 28.12
CA LYS A 200 24.76 7.19 28.32
C LYS A 200 25.37 8.13 29.35
N ILE A 201 25.82 7.61 30.49
CA ILE A 201 26.35 8.43 31.59
C ILE A 201 27.67 9.11 31.21
N LEU A 202 28.58 8.41 30.54
CA LEU A 202 29.87 8.98 30.10
C LEU A 202 29.74 10.14 29.12
N LYS A 203 28.59 10.28 28.44
CA LYS A 203 28.31 11.39 27.53
C LYS A 203 27.84 12.65 28.27
N ILE A 204 27.46 12.54 29.54
CA ILE A 204 26.98 13.67 30.34
C ILE A 204 28.18 14.48 30.82
N ASN A 205 28.19 15.78 30.55
CA ASN A 205 29.25 16.66 31.01
C ASN A 205 29.38 16.62 32.54
N GLY A 206 30.60 16.47 33.06
CA GLY A 206 30.86 16.32 34.49
C GLY A 206 30.72 14.90 35.05
N PHE A 207 30.37 13.90 34.22
CA PHE A 207 30.32 12.48 34.61
C PHE A 207 31.46 11.67 33.97
N GLY A 208 32.61 11.63 34.65
CA GLY A 208 33.76 10.83 34.23
C GLY A 208 33.62 9.33 34.56
N LYS A 209 34.61 8.54 34.12
CA LYS A 209 34.67 7.07 34.30
C LYS A 209 34.46 6.61 35.74
N SER A 210 35.02 7.33 36.73
CA SER A 210 34.86 7.00 38.14
C SER A 210 33.40 7.10 38.60
N LEU A 211 32.73 8.22 38.35
CA LEU A 211 31.33 8.42 38.75
C LEU A 211 30.39 7.47 38.01
N ALA A 212 30.64 7.23 36.73
CA ALA A 212 29.87 6.28 35.94
C ALA A 212 30.03 4.84 36.49
N ASN A 213 31.24 4.47 36.90
CA ASN A 213 31.47 3.17 37.54
C ASN A 213 30.79 3.09 38.92
N ASP A 214 30.83 4.13 39.74
CA ASP A 214 30.13 4.15 41.04
C ASP A 214 28.62 3.91 40.88
N LEU A 215 27.99 4.54 39.88
CA LEU A 215 26.58 4.33 39.52
C LEU A 215 26.32 2.89 39.05
N VAL A 216 27.18 2.34 38.19
CA VAL A 216 27.05 0.95 37.71
C VAL A 216 27.26 -0.05 38.85
N GLN A 217 28.20 0.17 39.76
CA GLN A 217 28.40 -0.69 40.93
C GLN A 217 27.21 -0.64 41.89
N TRP A 218 26.65 0.55 42.08
CA TRP A 218 25.43 0.73 42.85
C TRP A 218 24.25 -0.05 42.24
N ARG A 219 24.01 0.07 40.92
CA ARG A 219 23.03 -0.74 40.19
C ARG A 219 23.27 -2.25 40.39
N LYS A 220 24.52 -2.71 40.20
CA LYS A 220 24.92 -4.11 40.38
C LYS A 220 24.67 -4.64 41.79
N SER A 221 24.72 -3.78 42.81
CA SER A 221 24.40 -4.18 44.20
C SER A 221 22.94 -4.61 44.37
N PHE A 222 22.02 -4.04 43.58
CA PHE A 222 20.63 -4.47 43.51
C PHE A 222 20.44 -5.64 42.56
N GLU A 223 21.10 -5.65 41.40
CA GLU A 223 21.04 -6.79 40.47
C GLU A 223 21.39 -8.12 41.15
N LYS A 224 22.37 -8.13 42.07
CA LYS A 224 22.74 -9.32 42.85
C LYS A 224 21.63 -9.83 43.77
N LYS A 225 20.69 -8.97 44.18
CA LYS A 225 19.53 -9.30 45.02
C LYS A 225 18.32 -9.74 44.19
N PHE A 226 18.38 -9.59 42.87
CA PHE A 226 17.28 -9.97 41.99
C PHE A 226 17.18 -11.50 41.90
N ILE A 227 15.98 -12.02 42.18
CA ILE A 227 15.63 -13.43 42.01
C ILE A 227 14.67 -13.51 40.83
N PHE A 228 15.09 -14.23 39.79
CA PHE A 228 14.25 -14.47 38.63
C PHE A 228 13.12 -15.44 38.97
N ASP A 229 11.89 -15.03 38.70
CA ASP A 229 10.70 -15.82 38.95
C ASP A 229 10.14 -16.36 37.64
N VAL A 230 10.41 -17.65 37.38
CA VAL A 230 9.94 -18.34 36.17
C VAL A 230 8.40 -18.45 36.16
N SER A 231 7.77 -18.58 37.34
CA SER A 231 6.34 -18.84 37.47
C SER A 231 5.47 -17.66 36.99
N LYS A 232 6.01 -16.43 37.08
CA LYS A 232 5.33 -15.22 36.59
C LYS A 232 5.20 -15.18 35.06
N GLY A 233 5.98 -15.97 34.32
CA GLY A 233 5.90 -16.03 32.86
C GLY A 233 6.09 -14.66 32.19
N ILE A 234 5.47 -14.47 31.02
CA ILE A 234 5.44 -13.17 30.32
C ILE A 234 4.52 -12.23 31.09
N ASP A 235 4.94 -10.97 31.24
CA ASP A 235 4.10 -9.97 31.85
C ASP A 235 2.75 -9.78 31.12
N PRO A 236 1.62 -9.67 31.86
CA PRO A 236 0.31 -9.50 31.25
C PRO A 236 0.16 -8.26 30.37
N LYS A 237 0.85 -7.14 30.68
CA LYS A 237 0.77 -5.92 29.86
C LYS A 237 1.49 -6.10 28.53
N ASP A 238 2.65 -6.76 28.56
CA ASP A 238 3.44 -7.10 27.37
C ASP A 238 2.67 -8.08 26.47
N LEU A 239 2.08 -9.12 27.06
CA LEU A 239 1.24 -10.07 26.32
C LEU A 239 -0.02 -9.40 25.74
N ALA A 240 -0.68 -8.53 26.51
CA ALA A 240 -1.83 -7.78 26.01
C ALA A 240 -1.46 -6.82 24.88
N ALA A 241 -0.28 -6.18 24.94
CA ALA A 241 0.23 -5.34 23.87
C ALA A 241 0.53 -6.16 22.60
N LEU A 242 1.14 -7.35 22.75
CA LEU A 242 1.37 -8.27 21.64
C LEU A 242 0.06 -8.71 20.99
N ASN A 243 -0.93 -9.14 21.78
CA ASN A 243 -2.24 -9.53 21.28
C ASN A 243 -2.93 -8.39 20.54
N ARG A 244 -2.95 -7.18 21.12
CA ARG A 244 -3.53 -6.00 20.45
C ARG A 244 -2.86 -5.69 19.12
N LYS A 245 -1.52 -5.78 19.05
CA LYS A 245 -0.76 -5.58 17.81
C LYS A 245 -1.22 -6.56 16.74
N PHE A 246 -1.26 -7.85 17.05
CA PHE A 246 -1.60 -8.88 16.07
C PHE A 246 -3.08 -8.88 15.68
N HIS A 247 -4.01 -8.63 16.61
CA HIS A 247 -5.42 -8.45 16.27
C HIS A 247 -5.66 -7.23 15.37
N ARG A 248 -4.90 -6.14 15.55
CA ARG A 248 -4.98 -4.99 14.64
C ARG A 248 -4.51 -5.35 13.23
N ILE A 249 -3.39 -6.07 13.12
CA ILE A 249 -2.87 -6.51 11.82
C ILE A 249 -3.86 -7.46 11.14
N GLU A 250 -4.36 -8.46 11.88
CA GLU A 250 -5.39 -9.40 11.44
C GLU A 250 -6.61 -8.66 10.89
N ALA A 251 -7.22 -7.78 11.68
CA ALA A 251 -8.40 -7.01 11.27
C ALA A 251 -8.13 -6.13 10.03
N GLN A 252 -6.94 -5.54 9.92
CA GLN A 252 -6.57 -4.74 8.74
C GLN A 252 -6.47 -5.60 7.48
N ILE A 253 -5.83 -6.77 7.57
CA ILE A 253 -5.70 -7.70 6.45
C ILE A 253 -7.08 -8.26 6.06
N GLU A 254 -7.88 -8.70 7.04
CA GLU A 254 -9.23 -9.21 6.82
C GLU A 254 -10.11 -8.20 6.07
N ASN A 255 -10.14 -6.94 6.53
CA ASN A 255 -10.92 -5.89 5.88
C ASN A 255 -10.50 -5.66 4.43
N LYS A 256 -9.19 -5.62 4.15
CA LYS A 256 -8.68 -5.46 2.79
C LYS A 256 -9.07 -6.64 1.89
N LEU A 257 -8.92 -7.87 2.39
CA LEU A 257 -9.29 -9.08 1.65
C LEU A 257 -10.80 -9.15 1.40
N LEU A 258 -11.62 -8.78 2.38
CA LEU A 258 -13.08 -8.72 2.24
C LEU A 258 -13.52 -7.70 1.18
N SER A 259 -12.83 -6.55 1.09
CA SER A 259 -13.08 -5.53 0.06
C SER A 259 -12.53 -5.87 -1.32
N GLY A 260 -11.63 -6.86 -1.40
CA GLY A 260 -10.90 -7.22 -2.62
C GLY A 260 -11.78 -7.51 -3.84
N PRO A 261 -12.82 -8.36 -3.74
CA PRO A 261 -13.68 -8.67 -4.88
C PRO A 261 -14.38 -7.44 -5.47
N GLU A 262 -14.87 -6.53 -4.62
CA GLU A 262 -15.55 -5.31 -5.07
C GLU A 262 -14.57 -4.39 -5.79
N ILE A 263 -13.36 -4.20 -5.23
CA ILE A 263 -12.32 -3.37 -5.86
C ILE A 263 -11.90 -3.95 -7.22
N LEU A 264 -11.69 -5.27 -7.31
CA LEU A 264 -11.35 -5.93 -8.58
C LEU A 264 -12.47 -5.76 -9.61
N ASN A 265 -13.72 -5.86 -9.18
CA ASN A 265 -14.87 -5.65 -10.05
C ASN A 265 -14.96 -4.20 -10.55
N GLN A 266 -14.70 -3.22 -9.68
CA GLN A 266 -14.64 -1.80 -10.07
C GLN A 266 -13.56 -1.55 -11.11
N ILE A 267 -12.33 -2.03 -10.87
CA ILE A 267 -11.21 -1.92 -11.83
C ILE A 267 -11.61 -2.54 -13.18
N ARG A 268 -12.21 -3.74 -13.16
CA ARG A 268 -12.69 -4.43 -14.36
C ARG A 268 -13.69 -3.57 -15.14
N ILE A 269 -14.67 -2.97 -14.45
CA ILE A 269 -15.69 -2.10 -15.06
C ILE A 269 -15.03 -0.86 -15.68
N ASP A 270 -14.13 -0.20 -14.96
CA ASP A 270 -13.43 0.99 -15.42
C ASP A 270 -12.60 0.70 -16.68
N MET A 271 -11.90 -0.44 -16.72
CA MET A 271 -11.14 -0.88 -17.91
C MET A 271 -12.04 -1.16 -19.11
N ILE A 272 -13.21 -1.77 -18.90
CA ILE A 272 -14.20 -2.01 -19.98
C ILE A 272 -14.72 -0.69 -20.53
N HIS A 273 -15.05 0.27 -19.67
CA HIS A 273 -15.47 1.61 -20.10
C HIS A 273 -14.35 2.32 -20.86
N LYS A 274 -13.11 2.19 -20.39
CA LYS A 274 -11.97 2.80 -21.07
C LYS A 274 -11.76 2.21 -22.47
N ARG A 275 -11.89 0.89 -22.61
CA ARG A 275 -11.91 0.21 -23.92
C ARG A 275 -13.00 0.78 -24.82
N GLN A 276 -14.22 0.93 -24.32
CA GLN A 276 -15.32 1.50 -25.11
C GLN A 276 -15.01 2.93 -25.57
N SER A 277 -14.47 3.78 -24.68
CA SER A 277 -14.16 5.18 -25.02
C SER A 277 -13.02 5.33 -26.04
N LEU A 278 -11.95 4.53 -25.92
CA LEU A 278 -10.77 4.68 -26.76
C LEU A 278 -10.90 3.94 -28.10
N ARG A 279 -11.80 2.96 -28.19
CA ARG A 279 -11.90 2.08 -29.36
C ARG A 279 -12.10 2.86 -30.65
N ALA A 280 -13.00 3.84 -30.66
CA ALA A 280 -13.29 4.63 -31.85
C ALA A 280 -12.06 5.42 -32.34
N GLU A 281 -11.29 6.02 -31.42
CA GLU A 281 -10.07 6.77 -31.74
C GLU A 281 -8.97 5.86 -32.32
N VAL A 282 -8.80 4.67 -31.73
CA VAL A 282 -7.80 3.69 -32.17
C VAL A 282 -8.17 3.09 -33.53
N GLU A 283 -9.44 2.74 -33.73
CA GLU A 283 -9.94 2.27 -35.03
C GLU A 283 -9.83 3.37 -36.10
N ALA A 284 -10.07 4.64 -35.76
CA ALA A 284 -9.88 5.76 -36.69
C ALA A 284 -8.41 5.92 -37.11
N ALA A 285 -7.47 5.80 -36.17
CA ALA A 285 -6.04 5.82 -36.47
C ALA A 285 -5.62 4.62 -37.34
N ALA A 286 -6.15 3.42 -37.05
CA ALA A 286 -5.90 2.22 -37.85
C ALA A 286 -6.42 2.36 -39.29
N LYS A 287 -7.65 2.88 -39.46
CA LYS A 287 -8.23 3.19 -40.78
C LYS A 287 -7.42 4.22 -41.55
N SER A 288 -6.96 5.29 -40.87
CA SER A 288 -6.12 6.31 -41.48
C SER A 288 -4.79 5.73 -41.99
N LEU A 289 -4.18 4.82 -41.21
CA LEU A 289 -2.96 4.12 -41.63
C LEU A 289 -3.21 3.20 -42.82
N ALA A 290 -4.31 2.43 -42.80
CA ALA A 290 -4.70 1.58 -43.93
C ALA A 290 -4.90 2.39 -45.22
N GLN A 291 -5.58 3.54 -45.12
CA GLN A 291 -5.77 4.46 -46.23
C GLN A 291 -4.44 5.03 -46.75
N ALA A 292 -3.57 5.52 -45.88
CA ALA A 292 -2.28 6.07 -46.31
C ALA A 292 -1.38 5.03 -46.98
N ARG A 293 -1.43 3.77 -46.53
CA ARG A 293 -0.73 2.64 -47.17
C ARG A 293 -1.30 2.32 -48.54
N ALA A 294 -2.61 2.30 -48.69
CA ALA A 294 -3.26 2.13 -49.99
C ALA A 294 -2.92 3.29 -50.94
N ASP A 295 -2.99 4.54 -50.46
CA ASP A 295 -2.64 5.73 -51.22
C ASP A 295 -1.17 5.66 -51.70
N MET A 296 -0.25 5.11 -50.90
CA MET A 296 1.15 4.94 -51.30
C MET A 296 1.36 3.81 -52.32
N SER A 297 0.50 2.79 -52.37
CA SER A 297 0.70 1.60 -53.22
C SER A 297 0.43 1.83 -54.71
N VAL A 298 0.01 3.03 -55.12
CA VAL A 298 -0.16 3.39 -56.54
C VAL A 298 1.14 3.89 -57.19
N PHE A 299 2.19 4.07 -56.39
CA PHE A 299 3.55 4.43 -56.78
C PHE A 299 4.50 3.24 -56.66
#